data_AF-A0A6I4HU90-F1
#
_entry.id   AF-A0A6I4HU90-F1
#
_cell.length_a   1.000
_cell.length_b   1.000
_cell.length_c   1.000
_cell.angle_alpha   90.00
_cell.angle_beta   90.00
_cell.angle_gamma   90.00
#
_symmetry.space_group_name_H-M   'P 1'
#
loop_
_entity.id
_entity.type
_entity.pdbx_description
1 polymer ?
#
loop_
_entity_poly.entity_id
_entity_poly.type
_entity_poly.pdbx_seq_one_letter_code
_entity_poly.pdbx_strand_id
1 'polypeptide(L)'
;MKHNMDYLVKIPKKLRNELWWLVVSVDFNYSRITIADHEIDEEVLTVWLEDKQDFKNSLDECLQLQISLKQFAKVINAERLNSYETVLMHPHKKFLYKTNVLINEAIAWYNNDATFIEQQWARESLLKKLLTQLIETDLFSGLDYAK
;
A
#
# COMPACT_ATOMS: atom_id res chain seq x y z
N MET A 1 -10.44 -20.42 2.02
CA MET A 1 -9.37 -19.48 1.59
C MET A 1 -8.76 -18.86 2.83
N LYS A 2 -7.48 -19.12 3.13
CA LYS A 2 -6.78 -18.32 4.15
C LYS A 2 -6.53 -16.95 3.52
N HIS A 3 -7.24 -15.92 3.94
CA HIS A 3 -6.81 -14.55 3.65
C HIS A 3 -5.43 -14.37 4.28
N ASN A 4 -4.40 -14.23 3.44
CA ASN A 4 -3.04 -13.99 3.91
C ASN A 4 -2.99 -12.59 4.53
N MET A 5 -3.23 -12.54 5.84
CA MET A 5 -3.16 -11.36 6.71
C MET A 5 -1.70 -10.91 6.98
N ASP A 6 -0.70 -11.55 6.36
CA ASP A 6 0.73 -11.29 6.61
C ASP A 6 1.26 -9.96 6.05
N TYR A 7 0.43 -9.27 5.25
CA TYR A 7 0.74 -7.96 4.66
C TYR A 7 0.05 -6.79 5.36
N LEU A 8 -0.52 -7.02 6.54
CA LEU A 8 -1.24 -6.00 7.29
C LEU A 8 -0.32 -4.81 7.59
N VAL A 9 -0.71 -3.64 7.08
CA VAL A 9 -0.03 -2.40 7.44
C VAL A 9 -0.56 -2.01 8.82
N LYS A 10 0.32 -2.03 9.81
CA LYS A 10 -0.04 -1.66 11.17
C LYS A 10 -0.22 -0.15 11.20
N ILE A 11 -1.47 0.27 11.34
CA ILE A 11 -1.87 1.68 11.50
C ILE A 11 -2.30 1.88 12.97
N PRO A 12 -1.77 2.91 13.67
CA PRO A 12 -2.24 3.28 15.00
C PRO A 12 -3.74 3.57 15.02
N LYS A 13 -4.43 3.30 16.15
CA LYS A 13 -5.88 3.48 16.26
C LYS A 13 -6.34 4.90 15.92
N LYS A 14 -5.60 5.93 16.37
CA LYS A 14 -5.89 7.33 16.06
C LYS A 14 -5.92 7.57 14.54
N LEU A 15 -4.87 7.12 13.86
CA LEU A 15 -4.72 7.29 12.41
C LEU A 15 -5.77 6.49 11.62
N ARG A 16 -6.19 5.33 12.14
CA ARG A 16 -7.31 4.57 11.59
C ARG A 16 -8.62 5.36 11.65
N ASN A 17 -8.90 6.02 12.78
CA ASN A 17 -10.10 6.84 12.93
C ASN A 17 -10.09 8.03 11.97
N GLU A 18 -8.94 8.68 11.78
CA GLU A 18 -8.79 9.79 10.83
C GLU A 18 -8.98 9.32 9.38
N LEU A 19 -8.41 8.16 9.02
CA LEU A 19 -8.65 7.55 7.72
C LEU A 19 -10.13 7.17 7.51
N TRP A 20 -10.81 6.70 8.55
CA TRP A 20 -12.25 6.44 8.51
C TRP A 20 -13.07 7.72 8.27
N TRP A 21 -12.70 8.83 8.91
CA TRP A 21 -13.35 10.11 8.66
C TRP A 21 -13.18 10.59 7.22
N LEU A 22 -12.00 10.39 6.63
CA LEU A 22 -11.78 10.68 5.22
C LEU A 22 -12.65 9.79 4.31
N VAL A 23 -12.80 8.50 4.64
CA VAL A 23 -13.70 7.60 3.91
C VAL A 23 -15.17 8.07 3.99
N VAL A 24 -15.61 8.50 5.16
CA VAL A 24 -16.96 9.05 5.35
C VAL A 24 -17.14 10.36 4.58
N SER A 25 -16.14 11.25 4.57
CA SER A 25 -16.25 12.55 3.88
C SER A 25 -16.36 12.41 2.36
N VAL A 26 -15.79 11.34 1.79
CA VAL A 26 -15.93 11.02 0.36
C VAL A 26 -17.16 10.17 0.02
N ASP A 27 -18.08 10.02 0.98
CA ASP A 27 -19.31 9.21 0.85
C ASP A 27 -19.02 7.75 0.46
N PHE A 28 -18.02 7.15 1.13
CA PHE A 28 -17.57 5.77 0.90
C PHE A 28 -17.08 5.48 -0.54
N ASN A 29 -16.90 6.51 -1.38
CA ASN A 29 -16.33 6.35 -2.70
C ASN A 29 -14.79 6.38 -2.62
N TYR A 30 -14.20 5.23 -2.30
CA TYR A 30 -12.74 5.07 -2.13
C TYR A 30 -11.91 5.52 -3.35
N SER A 31 -12.47 5.50 -4.56
CA SER A 31 -11.77 5.94 -5.77
C SER A 31 -11.45 7.44 -5.80
N ARG A 32 -12.14 8.21 -4.95
CA ARG A 32 -11.91 9.64 -4.72
C ARG A 32 -10.72 9.93 -3.81
N ILE A 33 -10.33 8.99 -2.94
CA ILE A 33 -9.17 9.19 -2.07
C ILE A 33 -7.91 9.04 -2.92
N THR A 34 -7.04 10.04 -2.89
CA THR A 34 -5.78 10.06 -3.63
C THR A 34 -4.62 10.47 -2.75
N ILE A 35 -3.41 10.19 -3.21
CA ILE A 35 -2.19 10.73 -2.63
C ILE A 35 -1.92 12.06 -3.32
N ALA A 36 -1.98 13.15 -2.56
CA ALA A 36 -1.65 14.49 -3.01
C ALA A 36 -0.14 14.64 -3.22
N ASP A 37 0.63 14.19 -2.23
CA ASP A 37 2.09 14.18 -2.27
C ASP A 37 2.67 13.09 -1.36
N HIS A 38 3.99 12.92 -1.41
CA HIS A 38 4.73 11.96 -0.62
C HIS A 38 6.17 12.41 -0.37
N GLU A 39 6.73 11.94 0.73
CA GLU A 39 8.12 12.15 1.10
C GLU A 39 8.66 10.87 1.72
N ILE A 40 9.91 10.53 1.41
CA ILE A 40 10.63 9.44 2.07
C ILE A 40 11.79 10.04 2.85
N ASP A 41 11.85 9.71 4.13
CA ASP A 41 13.02 9.92 4.98
C ASP A 41 13.75 8.59 5.24
N GLU A 42 14.65 8.53 6.22
CA GLU A 42 15.46 7.34 6.49
C GLU A 42 14.63 6.12 6.95
N GLU A 43 13.49 6.32 7.63
CA GLU A 43 12.73 5.24 8.27
C GLU A 43 11.27 5.17 7.85
N VAL A 44 10.73 6.23 7.27
CA VAL A 44 9.30 6.45 7.06
C VAL A 44 9.01 6.95 5.65
N LEU A 45 7.95 6.41 5.05
CA LEU A 45 7.24 7.02 3.94
C LEU A 45 6.08 7.83 4.52
N THR A 46 6.10 9.14 4.26
CA THR A 46 4.98 10.04 4.52
C THR A 46 4.17 10.19 3.24
N VAL A 47 2.85 10.05 3.34
CA VAL A 47 1.91 10.34 2.25
C VAL A 47 0.82 11.27 2.75
N TRP A 48 0.42 12.23 1.92
CA TRP A 48 -0.69 13.14 2.20
C TRP A 48 -1.89 12.72 1.38
N LEU A 49 -3.00 12.42 2.05
CA LEU A 49 -4.23 11.96 1.41
C LEU A 49 -5.26 13.08 1.31
N GLU A 50 -5.96 13.13 0.19
CA GLU A 50 -7.05 14.08 -0.05
C GLU A 50 -8.16 13.47 -0.92
N ASP A 51 -9.25 14.22 -1.06
CA ASP A 51 -10.35 13.90 -1.96
C ASP A 51 -10.13 14.59 -3.32
N LYS A 52 -10.16 13.82 -4.41
CA LYS A 52 -10.07 14.32 -5.79
C LYS A 52 -11.13 15.35 -6.18
N GLN A 53 -12.22 15.46 -5.42
CA GLN A 53 -13.29 16.45 -5.65
C GLN A 53 -13.20 17.66 -4.72
N ASP A 54 -12.29 17.64 -3.75
CA ASP A 54 -12.05 18.70 -2.77
C ASP A 54 -10.54 18.84 -2.52
N PHE A 55 -9.83 19.19 -3.61
CA PHE A 55 -8.38 19.40 -3.58
C PHE A 55 -8.01 20.48 -2.58
N LYS A 56 -6.99 20.18 -1.76
CA LYS A 56 -6.54 21.10 -0.73
C LYS A 56 -5.60 22.15 -1.30
N ASN A 57 -5.62 23.34 -0.70
CA ASN A 57 -4.73 24.43 -1.14
C ASN A 57 -3.32 24.26 -0.58
N SER A 58 -3.15 23.44 0.46
CA SER A 58 -1.88 23.17 1.14
C SER A 58 -1.84 21.74 1.68
N LEU A 59 -0.64 21.17 1.82
CA LEU A 59 -0.46 19.80 2.37
C LEU A 59 -0.89 19.70 3.84
N ASP A 60 -0.87 20.80 4.59
CA ASP A 60 -1.28 20.85 6.00
C ASP A 60 -2.77 20.57 6.20
N GLU A 61 -3.58 20.73 5.14
CA GLU A 61 -5.01 20.41 5.13
C GLU A 61 -5.29 18.94 4.73
N CYS A 62 -4.28 18.23 4.22
CA CYS A 62 -4.40 16.83 3.83
C CYS A 62 -4.25 15.90 5.04
N LEU A 63 -4.83 14.71 4.95
CA LEU A 63 -4.60 13.68 5.96
C LEU A 63 -3.19 13.09 5.77
N GLN A 64 -2.26 13.43 6.66
CA GLN A 64 -0.91 12.89 6.66
C GLN A 64 -0.89 11.47 7.25
N LEU A 65 -0.31 10.52 6.52
CA LEU A 65 -0.03 9.17 6.99
C LEU A 65 1.46 8.89 6.97
N GLN A 66 1.98 8.38 8.08
CA GLN A 66 3.37 7.93 8.20
C GLN A 66 3.41 6.41 8.29
N ILE A 67 4.10 5.78 7.34
CA ILE A 67 4.24 4.33 7.23
C ILE A 67 5.73 3.98 7.28
N SER A 68 6.12 3.07 8.17
CA SER A 68 7.53 2.63 8.21
C SER A 68 7.96 2.03 6.87
N LEU A 69 9.18 2.32 6.42
CA LEU A 69 9.73 1.75 5.18
C LEU A 69 9.76 0.22 5.23
N LYS A 70 9.87 -0.38 6.42
CA LYS A 70 9.72 -1.83 6.58
C LYS A 70 8.34 -2.35 6.17
N GLN A 71 7.27 -1.62 6.48
CA GLN A 71 5.92 -1.98 6.05
C GLN A 71 5.72 -1.70 4.56
N PHE A 72 6.23 -0.58 4.06
CA PHE A 72 6.15 -0.26 2.65
C PHE A 72 6.90 -1.28 1.78
N ALA A 73 8.10 -1.71 2.22
CA ALA A 73 8.85 -2.80 1.60
C ALA A 73 8.06 -4.11 1.52
N LYS A 74 7.27 -4.44 2.56
CA LYS A 74 6.38 -5.61 2.52
C LYS A 74 5.31 -5.46 1.44
N VAL A 75 4.76 -4.26 1.25
CA VAL A 75 3.78 -4.00 0.19
C VAL A 75 4.41 -4.22 -1.19
N ILE A 76 5.57 -3.62 -1.44
CA ILE A 76 6.31 -3.77 -2.70
C ILE A 76 6.59 -5.24 -3.00
N ASN A 77 7.11 -5.99 -2.01
CA ASN A 77 7.41 -7.41 -2.16
C ASN A 77 6.14 -8.27 -2.37
N ALA A 78 5.04 -7.94 -1.70
CA ALA A 78 3.78 -8.66 -1.84
C ALA A 78 3.18 -8.52 -3.24
N GLU A 79 3.27 -7.31 -3.80
CA GLU A 79 2.82 -6.98 -5.15
C GLU A 79 3.87 -7.30 -6.22
N ARG A 80 5.04 -7.80 -5.79
CA ARG A 80 6.17 -8.21 -6.66
C ARG A 80 6.71 -7.10 -7.56
N LEU A 81 6.54 -5.84 -7.18
CA LEU A 81 6.89 -4.69 -8.01
C LEU A 81 8.41 -4.58 -8.26
N ASN A 82 9.23 -5.06 -7.31
CA ASN A 82 10.68 -5.09 -7.39
C ASN A 82 11.25 -6.37 -8.04
N SER A 83 10.43 -7.10 -8.80
CA SER A 83 10.83 -8.35 -9.44
C SER A 83 10.09 -8.55 -10.76
N TYR A 84 10.62 -9.41 -11.62
CA TYR A 84 9.93 -9.83 -12.84
C TYR A 84 9.79 -11.35 -12.91
N GLU A 85 8.71 -11.81 -13.53
CA GLU A 85 8.49 -13.25 -13.78
C GLU A 85 9.35 -13.70 -14.96
N THR A 86 10.03 -14.82 -14.81
CA THR A 86 10.77 -15.48 -15.89
C THR A 86 10.62 -16.99 -15.82
N VAL A 87 11.06 -17.67 -16.86
CA VAL A 87 11.05 -19.13 -16.96
C VAL A 87 12.49 -19.64 -16.99
N LEU A 88 12.83 -20.51 -16.03
CA LEU A 88 14.14 -21.15 -15.97
C LEU A 88 14.01 -22.65 -16.25
N MET A 89 15.08 -23.23 -16.77
CA MET A 89 15.19 -24.68 -16.95
C MET A 89 15.82 -25.30 -15.71
N HIS A 90 15.18 -26.34 -15.17
CA HIS A 90 15.76 -27.08 -14.06
C HIS A 90 17.09 -27.71 -14.49
N PRO A 91 18.21 -27.47 -13.76
CA PRO A 91 19.57 -27.83 -14.21
C PRO A 91 19.73 -29.31 -14.61
N HIS A 92 19.04 -30.20 -13.90
CA HIS A 92 19.15 -31.65 -14.11
C HIS A 92 17.91 -32.34 -14.68
N LYS A 93 16.71 -31.78 -14.44
CA LYS A 93 15.43 -32.48 -14.69
C LYS A 93 14.75 -32.07 -16.00
N LYS A 94 15.39 -31.22 -16.83
CA LYS A 94 14.93 -30.79 -18.17
C LYS A 94 13.46 -30.35 -18.23
N PHE A 95 12.92 -29.78 -17.15
CA PHE A 95 11.60 -29.15 -17.17
C PHE A 95 11.73 -27.66 -16.89
N LEU A 96 10.82 -26.88 -17.47
CA LEU A 96 10.75 -25.44 -17.30
C LEU A 96 9.89 -25.10 -16.08
N TYR A 97 10.32 -24.13 -15.28
CA TYR A 97 9.55 -23.62 -14.15
C TYR A 97 9.55 -22.10 -14.16
N LYS A 98 8.41 -21.53 -13.75
CA LYS A 98 8.26 -20.10 -13.53
C LYS A 98 8.93 -19.72 -12.22
N THR A 99 9.67 -18.62 -12.22
CA THR A 99 10.27 -18.03 -11.02
C THR A 99 10.21 -16.51 -11.12
N ASN A 100 10.33 -15.83 -9.98
CA ASN A 100 10.55 -14.39 -9.97
C ASN A 100 12.03 -14.12 -9.76
N VAL A 101 12.58 -13.20 -10.52
CA VAL A 101 13.94 -12.71 -10.33
C VAL A 101 13.84 -11.31 -9.74
N LEU A 102 14.49 -11.12 -8.61
CA LEU A 102 14.56 -9.84 -7.91
C LEU A 102 15.40 -8.86 -8.74
N ILE A 103 14.90 -7.64 -8.93
CA ILE A 103 15.66 -6.55 -9.51
C ILE A 103 16.58 -5.97 -8.43
N ASN A 104 15.99 -5.59 -7.30
CA ASN A 104 16.69 -5.08 -6.13
C ASN A 104 15.82 -5.24 -4.85
N GLU A 105 16.41 -5.00 -3.69
CA GLU A 105 15.68 -4.89 -2.42
C GLU A 105 14.61 -3.79 -2.52
N ALA A 106 13.44 -4.02 -1.92
CA ALA A 106 12.23 -3.23 -2.19
C ALA A 106 12.41 -1.70 -2.12
N ILE A 107 13.06 -1.19 -1.06
CA ILE A 107 13.27 0.26 -0.89
C ILE A 107 14.39 0.77 -1.81
N ALA A 108 15.43 -0.03 -2.02
CA ALA A 108 16.51 0.32 -2.94
C ALA A 108 15.98 0.39 -4.40
N TRP A 109 15.14 -0.56 -4.78
CA TRP A 109 14.40 -0.55 -6.04
C TRP A 109 13.57 0.72 -6.17
N TYR A 110 12.73 1.03 -5.18
CA TYR A 110 11.86 2.20 -5.22
C TYR A 110 12.65 3.50 -5.42
N ASN A 111 13.76 3.67 -4.69
CA ASN A 111 14.54 4.91 -4.73
C ASN A 111 15.44 5.05 -5.97
N ASN A 112 16.01 3.95 -6.47
CA ASN A 112 17.10 4.01 -7.46
C ASN A 112 16.76 3.40 -8.82
N ASP A 113 15.87 2.41 -8.87
CA ASP A 113 15.61 1.62 -10.08
C ASP A 113 14.22 1.87 -10.68
N ALA A 114 13.23 2.14 -9.82
CA ALA A 114 11.86 2.35 -10.22
C ALA A 114 11.69 3.68 -10.98
N THR A 115 11.00 3.62 -12.11
CA THR A 115 10.53 4.81 -12.81
C THR A 115 9.50 5.58 -11.96
N PHE A 116 9.28 6.85 -12.28
CA PHE A 116 8.27 7.66 -11.60
C PHE A 116 6.88 6.99 -11.55
N ILE A 117 6.49 6.32 -12.64
CA ILE A 117 5.22 5.62 -12.76
C ILE A 117 5.20 4.38 -11.84
N GLU A 118 6.27 3.60 -11.78
CA GLU A 118 6.36 2.43 -10.91
C GLU A 118 6.36 2.80 -9.42
N GLN A 119 7.04 3.91 -9.08
CA GLN A 119 6.97 4.47 -7.73
C GLN A 119 5.53 4.88 -7.39
N GLN A 120 4.81 5.51 -8.33
CA GLN A 120 3.39 5.84 -8.14
C GLN A 120 2.54 4.60 -7.91
N TRP A 121 2.72 3.54 -8.70
CA TRP A 121 2.01 2.27 -8.51
C TRP A 121 2.27 1.63 -7.15
N ALA A 122 3.50 1.73 -6.64
CA ALA A 122 3.82 1.24 -5.30
C ALA A 122 3.04 2.00 -4.22
N ARG A 123 2.98 3.33 -4.31
CA ARG A 123 2.22 4.19 -3.38
C ARG A 123 0.71 3.95 -3.48
N GLU A 124 0.17 3.80 -4.68
CA GLU A 124 -1.24 3.47 -4.89
C GLU A 124 -1.58 2.08 -4.36
N SER A 125 -0.68 1.10 -4.52
CA SER A 125 -0.85 -0.25 -3.96
C SER A 125 -0.87 -0.21 -2.43
N LEU A 126 -0.03 0.62 -1.81
CA LEU A 126 -0.09 0.88 -0.37
C LEU A 126 -1.45 1.43 0.02
N LEU A 127 -1.90 2.54 -0.59
CA LEU A 127 -3.20 3.15 -0.28
C LEU A 127 -4.35 2.15 -0.41
N LYS A 128 -4.38 1.37 -1.51
CA LYS A 128 -5.39 0.34 -1.73
C LYS A 128 -5.42 -0.69 -0.61
N LYS A 129 -4.25 -1.15 -0.15
CA LYS A 129 -4.16 -2.09 0.98
C LYS A 129 -4.65 -1.46 2.28
N LEU A 130 -4.32 -0.19 2.55
CA LEU A 130 -4.80 0.52 3.73
C LEU A 130 -6.33 0.59 3.76
N LEU A 131 -6.94 1.01 2.66
CA LEU A 131 -8.39 1.14 2.54
C LEU A 131 -9.10 -0.23 2.61
N THR A 132 -8.52 -1.25 1.98
CA THR A 132 -9.05 -2.62 2.05
C THR A 132 -9.03 -3.16 3.48
N GLN A 133 -7.91 -2.99 4.19
CA GLN A 133 -7.78 -3.41 5.58
C GLN A 133 -8.77 -2.68 6.50
N LEU A 134 -9.02 -1.39 6.27
CA LEU A 134 -9.99 -0.61 7.01
C LEU A 134 -11.39 -1.21 6.87
N ILE A 135 -11.83 -1.45 5.63
CA ILE A 135 -13.13 -2.07 5.31
C ILE A 135 -13.26 -3.45 5.96
N GLU A 136 -12.26 -4.31 5.77
CA GLU A 136 -12.29 -5.66 6.31
C GLU A 136 -12.40 -5.63 7.84
N THR A 137 -11.58 -4.81 8.52
CA THR A 137 -11.58 -4.74 9.98
C THR A 137 -12.91 -4.23 10.55
N ASP A 138 -13.51 -3.21 9.91
CA ASP A 138 -14.75 -2.62 10.39
C ASP A 138 -15.97 -3.52 10.12
N LEU A 139 -16.02 -4.22 8.98
CA LEU A 139 -17.03 -5.24 8.69
C LEU A 139 -17.02 -6.37 9.72
N PHE A 140 -15.84 -6.80 10.19
CA PHE A 140 -15.75 -7.83 11.24
C PHE A 140 -16.16 -7.29 12.62
N SER A 141 -15.87 -6.03 12.94
CA SER A 141 -16.29 -5.43 14.21
C SER A 141 -17.81 -5.19 14.31
N GLY A 142 -18.49 -4.93 13.19
CA GLY A 142 -19.94 -4.75 13.13
C GLY A 142 -20.74 -6.04 13.33
N LEU A 143 -20.16 -7.20 13.01
CA LEU A 143 -20.78 -8.51 13.21
C LEU A 143 -20.80 -8.98 14.68
N ASP A 144 -19.94 -8.41 15.53
CA ASP A 144 -19.89 -8.74 16.97
C ASP A 144 -21.00 -8.03 17.79
N TYR A 145 -21.63 -6.99 17.24
CA TYR A 145 -22.80 -6.33 17.87
C TYR A 145 -24.15 -6.90 17.41
N ALA A 146 -24.15 -7.91 16.53
CA ALA A 146 -25.35 -8.57 16.02
C ALA A 146 -25.62 -9.93 16.68
N LYS A 147 -25.04 -10.19 17.86
CA LYS A 147 -25.29 -11.39 18.69
C LYS A 147 -25.86 -11.04 20.05
#